data_AF-A0A2J5PUU5-F1
#
_entry.id   AF-A0A2J5PUU5-F1
#
_cell.length_a   1.000
_cell.length_b   1.000
_cell.length_c   1.000
_cell.angle_alpha   90.00
_cell.angle_beta   90.00
_cell.angle_gamma   90.00
#
_symmetry.space_group_name_H-M   'P 1'
#
loop_
_entity.id
_entity.type
_entity.pdbx_description
1 polymer ?
#
loop_
_entity_poly.entity_id
_entity_poly.type
_entity_poly.pdbx_seq_one_letter_code
_entity_poly.pdbx_strand_id
1 'polypeptide(L)' 'MKDQTLRYFDAEMRYLREAAKEFAQTHPDRAAMLDLDKAGTPDPYVERLFEGFAFSMGRLREKIDDDLPELTEGLVSML' A
#
# COMPACT_ATOMS: atom_id res chain seq x y z
N MET A 1 -13.24 -1.72 -14.93
CA MET A 1 -13.37 -0.83 -13.76
C MET A 1 -13.19 -1.57 -12.42
N LYS A 2 -13.88 -2.69 -12.11
CA LYS A 2 -13.76 -3.35 -10.79
C LYS A 2 -12.43 -4.06 -10.47
N ASP A 3 -11.57 -4.29 -11.46
CA ASP A 3 -10.36 -5.13 -11.32
C ASP A 3 -9.06 -4.30 -11.14
N GLN A 4 -9.10 -3.00 -11.43
CA GLN A 4 -7.92 -2.13 -11.37
C GLN A 4 -7.58 -1.75 -9.92
N THR A 5 -8.59 -1.33 -9.14
CA THR A 5 -8.45 -1.14 -7.70
C THR A 5 -7.98 -2.40 -6.97
N LEU A 6 -8.42 -3.59 -7.40
CA LEU A 6 -7.97 -4.85 -6.80
C LEU A 6 -6.49 -5.10 -7.05
N ARG A 7 -6.00 -4.84 -8.27
CA ARG A 7 -4.57 -4.92 -8.59
C ARG A 7 -3.73 -3.95 -7.77
N TYR A 8 -4.20 -2.71 -7.60
CA TYR A 8 -3.52 -1.74 -6.73
C TYR A 8 -3.53 -2.17 -5.27
N PHE A 9 -4.67 -2.65 -4.77
CA PHE A 9 -4.77 -3.19 -3.42
C PHE A 9 -3.78 -4.34 -3.19
N ASP A 10 -3.71 -5.32 -4.09
CA ASP A 10 -2.80 -6.45 -3.99
C ASP A 10 -1.33 -6.00 -4.04
N ALA A 11 -1.02 -5.02 -4.89
CA ALA A 11 0.31 -4.43 -4.96
C ALA A 11 0.70 -3.71 -3.67
N GLU A 12 -0.20 -2.89 -3.11
CA GLU A 12 0.03 -2.18 -1.85
C GLU A 12 0.12 -3.14 -0.65
N MET A 13 -0.68 -4.22 -0.63
CA MET A 13 -0.57 -5.28 0.40
C MET A 13 0.77 -6.00 0.34
N ARG A 14 1.27 -6.28 -0.86
CA ARG A 14 2.60 -6.88 -1.02
C ARG A 14 3.70 -5.93 -0.53
N TYR A 15 3.64 -4.67 -0.97
CA TYR A 15 4.59 -3.64 -0.53
C TYR A 15 4.59 -3.48 0.99
N LEU A 16 3.41 -3.40 1.60
CA LEU A 16 3.26 -3.24 3.04
C LEU A 16 3.89 -4.40 3.82
N ARG A 17 3.75 -5.64 3.34
CA ARG A 17 4.38 -6.83 3.95
C ARG A 17 5.90 -6.80 3.83
N GLU A 18 6.42 -6.42 2.67
CA GLU A 18 7.86 -6.31 2.43
C GLU A 18 8.47 -5.20 3.32
N ALA A 19 7.84 -4.02 3.34
CA ALA A 19 8.23 -2.89 4.18
C ALA A 19 8.12 -3.20 5.68
N ALA A 20 7.07 -3.90 6.12
CA ALA A 20 6.92 -4.33 7.51
C ALA A 20 8.05 -5.27 7.94
N LYS A 21 8.48 -6.17 7.05
CA LYS A 21 9.61 -7.08 7.31
C LYS A 21 10.93 -6.32 7.42
N GLU A 22 11.19 -5.38 6.53
CA GLU A 22 12.39 -4.53 6.58
C GLU A 22 12.42 -3.65 7.84
N PHE A 23 11.26 -3.06 8.19
CA PHE A 23 11.09 -2.30 9.42
C PHE A 23 11.35 -3.17 10.65
N ALA A 24 10.85 -4.41 10.65
CA ALA A 24 11.04 -5.34 11.75
C ALA A 24 12.51 -5.73 11.95
N GLN A 25 13.26 -5.92 10.86
CA GLN A 25 14.69 -6.19 10.91
C GLN A 25 15.50 -5.00 11.41
N THR A 26 15.09 -3.78 11.05
CA THR A 26 15.83 -2.55 11.39
C THR A 26 15.52 -2.06 12.81
N HIS A 27 14.28 -2.24 13.27
CA HIS A 27 13.78 -1.72 14.54
C HIS A 27 13.07 -2.81 15.35
N PRO A 28 13.78 -3.82 15.85
CA PRO A 28 13.18 -4.98 16.53
C PRO A 28 12.34 -4.56 17.76
N ASP A 29 12.80 -3.56 18.53
CA ASP A 29 12.07 -3.07 19.71
C ASP A 29 10.68 -2.52 19.37
N ARG A 30 10.55 -1.85 18.22
CA ARG A 30 9.29 -1.29 17.73
C ARG A 30 8.45 -2.35 17.02
N ALA A 31 9.11 -3.27 16.33
CA ALA A 31 8.47 -4.40 15.66
C ALA A 31 7.74 -5.31 16.65
N ALA A 32 8.36 -5.57 17.81
CA ALA A 32 7.78 -6.37 18.88
C ALA A 32 6.53 -5.70 19.50
N MET A 33 6.44 -4.37 19.50
CA MET A 33 5.23 -3.65 19.92
C MET A 33 4.09 -3.74 18.91
N LEU A 34 4.41 -3.98 17.64
CA LEU A 34 3.46 -4.05 16.53
C LEU A 34 3.20 -5.51 16.09
N ASP A 35 3.73 -6.49 16.84
CA ASP A 35 3.69 -7.92 16.53
C ASP A 35 4.14 -8.26 15.09
N LEU A 36 5.05 -7.46 14.52
CA LEU A 36 5.56 -7.63 13.15
C LEU A 36 6.65 -8.71 13.05
N ASP A 37 7.26 -9.10 14.18
CA ASP A 37 8.37 -10.07 14.24
C ASP A 37 7.95 -11.47 14.70
N LYS A 38 6.74 -11.63 15.23
CA LYS A 38 6.27 -12.90 15.79
C LYS A 38 5.77 -13.83 14.68
N ALA A 39 6.36 -15.02 14.62
CA ALA A 39 5.81 -16.15 13.88
C ALA A 39 4.55 -16.67 14.61
N GLY A 40 3.42 -15.99 14.44
CA GLY A 40 2.13 -16.33 15.02
C GLY A 40 0.99 -15.74 14.19
N THR A 41 -0.25 -16.05 14.55
CA THR A 41 -1.42 -15.43 13.91
C THR A 41 -1.41 -13.94 14.23
N PRO A 42 -1.30 -13.05 13.23
CA PRO A 42 -1.41 -11.61 13.45
C PRO A 42 -2.74 -11.30 14.13
N ASP A 43 -2.78 -10.29 14.99
CA ASP A 43 -4.05 -9.81 15.53
C ASP A 43 -4.99 -9.47 14.34
N PRO A 44 -6.19 -10.08 14.26
CA PRO A 44 -7.11 -9.83 13.17
C PRO A 44 -7.43 -8.35 12.97
N TYR A 45 -7.47 -7.55 14.03
CA TYR A 45 -7.74 -6.11 13.94
C TYR A 45 -6.58 -5.34 13.32
N VAL A 46 -5.34 -5.74 13.60
CA VAL A 46 -4.14 -5.15 12.98
C VAL A 46 -4.08 -5.51 11.50
N GLU A 47 -4.40 -6.76 11.15
CA GLU A 47 -4.46 -7.19 9.75
C GLU A 47 -5.57 -6.43 8.98
N ARG A 48 -6.76 -6.26 9.58
CA ARG A 48 -7.85 -5.47 8.96
C ARG A 48 -7.48 -3.99 8.82
N LEU A 49 -6.72 -3.42 9.76
CA LEU A 49 -6.22 -2.04 9.66
C LEU A 49 -5.25 -1.91 8.47
N PHE A 50 -4.34 -2.86 8.31
CA PHE A 50 -3.40 -2.90 7.19
C PHE A 50 -4.10 -3.08 5.85
N GLU A 51 -5.11 -3.93 5.76
CA GLU A 51 -5.96 -4.04 4.57
C GLU A 51 -6.67 -2.71 4.27
N GLY A 52 -7.25 -2.05 5.28
CA GLY A 52 -7.89 -0.74 5.11
C GLY A 52 -6.93 0.33 4.59
N PHE A 53 -5.71 0.36 5.14
CA PHE A 53 -4.65 1.27 4.71
C PHE A 53 -4.21 0.99 3.26
N ALA A 54 -3.96 -0.28 2.92
CA ALA A 54 -3.58 -0.69 1.57
C ALA A 54 -4.67 -0.36 0.55
N PHE A 55 -5.95 -0.49 0.92
CA PHE A 55 -7.07 -0.08 0.07
C PHE A 55 -7.10 1.43 -0.18
N SER A 56 -6.94 2.24 0.87
CA SER A 56 -6.88 3.70 0.73
C SER A 56 -5.71 4.16 -0.14
N MET A 57 -4.52 3.59 0.07
CA MET A 57 -3.33 3.90 -0.72
C MET A 57 -3.46 3.43 -2.17
N GLY A 58 -4.04 2.24 -2.39
CA GLY A 58 -4.29 1.72 -3.73
C GLY A 58 -5.23 2.63 -4.53
N ARG A 59 -6.29 3.15 -3.90
CA ARG A 59 -7.18 4.13 -4.55
C ARG A 59 -6.53 5.48 -4.81
N LEU A 60 -5.66 5.93 -3.90
CA LEU A 60 -4.90 7.17 -4.10
C LEU A 60 -3.97 7.05 -5.30
N ARG A 61 -3.26 5.92 -5.39
CA ARG A 61 -2.33 5.65 -6.50
C ARG A 61 -3.06 5.47 -7.83
N GLU A 62 -4.16 4.72 -7.82
CA GLU A 62 -5.07 4.61 -8.98
C GLU A 62 -5.47 5.99 -9.49
N LYS A 63 -5.92 6.88 -8.59
CA LYS A 63 -6.31 8.24 -8.96
C LYS A 63 -5.15 9.07 -9.53
N ILE A 64 -3.97 8.97 -8.93
CA ILE A 64 -2.78 9.71 -9.42
C ILE A 64 -2.40 9.24 -10.82
N ASP A 65 -2.39 7.92 -11.04
CA ASP A 65 -2.02 7.33 -12.33
C ASP A 65 -3.05 7.65 -13.42
N ASP A 66 -4.34 7.81 -13.05
CA ASP A 66 -5.41 8.23 -13.96
C ASP A 66 -5.38 9.75 -14.27
N ASP A 67 -4.97 10.63 -13.33
CA ASP A 67 -4.96 12.10 -13.50
C ASP A 67 -3.67 12.63 -14.22
N LEU A 68 -2.57 11.87 -14.22
CA LEU A 68 -1.30 12.26 -14.86
C LEU A 68 -1.33 12.37 -16.40
N PRO A 69 -2.00 11.46 -17.15
CA PRO A 69 -2.17 11.58 -18.60
C PRO A 69 -2.84 12.89 -19.01
N GLU A 70 -3.87 13.34 -18.28
CA GLU A 70 -4.63 14.56 -18.62
C GLU A 70 -3.75 15.82 -18.57
N LEU A 71 -2.84 15.90 -17.59
CA LEU A 71 -1.92 17.03 -17.45
C LEU A 71 -0.82 17.04 -18.52
N THR A 72 -0.26 15.87 -18.82
CA THR A 72 0.83 15.75 -19.80
C THR A 72 0.34 15.91 -21.24
N GLU A 73 -0.83 15.39 -21.59
CA GLU A 73 -1.46 15.63 -22.90
C GLU A 73 -1.84 17.10 -23.11
N GLY A 74 -2.37 17.75 -22.06
CA GLY A 74 -2.68 19.19 -22.10
C GLY A 74 -1.44 20.05 -22.38
N LEU A 75 -0.33 19.77 -21.71
CA LEU A 75 0.94 20.48 -21.93
C LEU A 75 1.57 20.19 -23.28
N VAL A 76 1.52 18.95 -23.78
CA VAL A 76 2.04 18.59 -25.12
C VAL A 76 1.19 19.19 -26.22
N SER A 77 -0.13 19.37 -26.03
CA SER A 77 -1.01 20.01 -27.01
C SER A 77 -0.81 21.53 -27.16
N MET A 78 -0.08 22.15 -26.21
CA MET A 78 0.27 23.58 -26.23
C MET A 78 1.62 23.88 -26.90
N LEU A 79 2.37 22.85 -27.31
CA LEU A 79 3.63 22.93 -28.07
C LEU A 79 3.37 22.69 -29.57
#